data_AF-T1PI15-F1
#
_entry.id   AF-T1PI15-F1
#
_cell.length_a   1.000
_cell.length_b   1.000
_cell.length_c   1.000
_cell.angle_alpha   90.00
_cell.angle_beta   90.00
_cell.angle_gamma   90.00
#
_symmetry.space_group_name_H-M   'P 1'
#
loop_
_entity.id
_entity.type
_entity.pdbx_description
1 polymer ?
#
loop_
_entity_poly.entity_id
_entity_poly.type
_entity_poly.pdbx_seq_one_letter_code
_entity_poly.pdbx_strand_id
1 'polypeptide(L)'
;MNADGSMKSPKLKAYPDFETNQFVGNSGNLVSVYRTTVDSCGRFWFIDTGMLEYPNNRMQIQKPSIWIMDLKTDRVIRRFEIPESIVTEGRGLASITVDTDKGCDKTFAYVPDLVNSQLYVYSYEKNEMWSFQHNYFNFDPIAGDLNIGGQVFSWDDGIFSVALAPKNDDGSRNVLFHAMASYNEFVVSNEVLQNSPRPESNREFRLLGSRGAGRQSTMHEYDPRTGVVFYAEIQRNGVGCWNTQKPFNPSNHGTVAQDEQRMIYPSDLTIDEDGTMWVMTNSMPIFIYSTLDPNVYNFRVWKQSTEVAIRNTVCA
;
A
#
# COMPACT_ATOMS: atom_id res chain seq x y z
N MET A 1 -15.48 -12.18 16.61
CA MET A 1 -15.65 -10.72 16.72
C MET A 1 -16.17 -10.40 18.11
N ASN A 2 -15.30 -9.91 19.00
CA ASN A 2 -15.72 -9.46 20.34
C ASN A 2 -16.53 -8.15 20.25
N ALA A 3 -17.19 -7.80 21.35
CA ALA A 3 -18.29 -6.83 21.55
C ALA A 3 -18.25 -5.46 20.80
N ASP A 4 -17.12 -5.05 20.23
CA ASP A 4 -16.96 -3.74 19.60
C ASP A 4 -17.24 -3.75 18.08
N GLY A 5 -17.27 -4.92 17.44
CA GLY A 5 -17.44 -5.06 15.98
C GLY A 5 -18.81 -4.63 15.43
N SER A 6 -19.80 -4.40 16.30
CA SER A 6 -21.13 -3.90 15.94
C SER A 6 -21.31 -2.39 16.20
N MET A 7 -20.32 -1.71 16.81
CA MET A 7 -20.40 -0.28 17.08
C MET A 7 -20.00 0.54 15.85
N LYS A 8 -20.74 1.61 15.54
CA LYS A 8 -20.49 2.47 14.38
C LYS A 8 -19.23 3.36 14.53
N SER A 9 -18.74 3.55 15.76
CA SER A 9 -17.55 4.36 16.06
C SER A 9 -16.84 3.78 17.30
N PRO A 10 -16.20 2.60 17.17
CA PRO A 10 -15.55 1.95 18.31
C PRO A 10 -14.35 2.77 18.79
N LYS A 11 -14.08 2.73 20.10
CA LYS A 11 -12.87 3.35 20.65
C LYS A 11 -11.65 2.55 20.20
N LEU A 12 -10.61 3.26 19.74
CA LEU A 12 -9.34 2.65 19.39
C LEU A 12 -8.55 2.30 20.66
N LYS A 13 -7.75 1.24 20.57
CA LYS A 13 -6.79 0.82 21.60
C LYS A 13 -5.41 0.87 20.99
N ALA A 14 -4.46 1.45 21.73
CA ALA A 14 -3.06 1.43 21.32
C ALA A 14 -2.58 -0.02 21.22
N TYR A 15 -1.83 -0.31 20.17
CA TYR A 15 -1.21 -1.61 19.94
C TYR A 15 0.31 -1.44 19.75
N PRO A 16 1.16 -2.26 20.39
CA PRO A 16 0.80 -3.35 21.30
C PRO A 16 0.34 -2.85 22.68
N ASP A 17 0.81 -1.67 23.08
CA ASP A 17 0.49 -1.05 24.36
C ASP A 17 0.61 0.48 24.28
N PHE A 18 0.20 1.16 25.36
CA PHE A 18 0.27 2.62 25.44
C PHE A 18 1.71 3.13 25.52
N GLU A 19 2.62 2.39 26.15
CA GLU A 19 4.01 2.80 26.36
C GLU A 19 4.76 2.92 25.04
N THR A 20 4.62 1.93 24.16
CA THR A 20 5.21 1.89 22.80
C THR A 20 4.65 3.00 21.89
N ASN A 21 3.39 3.40 22.12
CA ASN A 21 2.71 4.45 21.35
C ASN A 21 2.82 5.84 21.99
N GLN A 22 3.47 5.95 23.16
CA GLN A 22 3.62 7.23 23.82
C GLN A 22 4.67 8.06 23.10
N PHE A 23 4.24 9.19 22.52
CA PHE A 23 5.15 10.13 21.90
C PHE A 23 6.01 10.82 22.96
N VAL A 24 7.22 10.30 23.12
CA VAL A 24 8.31 10.91 23.88
C VAL A 24 9.44 11.15 22.88
N GLY A 25 9.75 12.41 22.57
CA GLY A 25 10.74 12.74 21.54
C GLY A 25 12.06 12.00 21.74
N ASN A 26 12.60 11.40 20.69
CA ASN A 26 13.85 10.62 20.68
C ASN A 26 13.88 9.39 21.62
N SER A 27 12.72 8.85 22.00
CA SER A 27 12.63 7.63 22.84
C SER A 27 12.79 6.32 22.05
N GLY A 28 12.70 6.37 20.72
CA GLY A 28 12.63 5.17 19.89
C GLY A 28 11.23 4.53 19.83
N ASN A 29 10.23 5.16 20.46
CA ASN A 29 8.81 4.82 20.31
C ASN A 29 8.29 5.21 18.92
N LEU A 30 7.07 4.78 18.62
CA LEU A 30 6.40 5.09 17.36
C LEU A 30 6.12 6.60 17.23
N VAL A 31 6.38 7.16 16.05
CA VAL A 31 6.05 8.56 15.74
C VAL A 31 4.84 8.64 14.80
N SER A 32 4.91 8.01 13.63
CA SER A 32 3.84 8.07 12.63
C SER A 32 3.87 6.85 11.71
N VAL A 33 2.74 6.15 11.63
CA VAL A 33 2.57 4.93 10.82
C VAL A 33 1.42 5.14 9.84
N TYR A 34 1.67 4.89 8.55
CA TYR A 34 0.66 5.07 7.51
C TYR A 34 -0.15 3.80 7.22
N ARG A 35 0.55 2.72 6.88
CA ARG A 35 -0.05 1.45 6.50
C ARG A 35 0.69 0.29 7.15
N THR A 36 -0.04 -0.80 7.27
CA THR A 36 0.39 -2.00 7.97
C THR A 36 0.02 -3.22 7.15
N THR A 37 0.79 -4.29 7.26
CA THR A 37 0.48 -5.57 6.62
C THR A 37 0.77 -6.72 7.56
N VAL A 38 0.09 -7.84 7.33
CA VAL A 38 0.31 -9.09 8.05
C VAL A 38 0.83 -10.11 7.05
N ASP A 39 1.93 -10.76 7.37
CA ASP A 39 2.46 -11.80 6.52
C ASP A 39 1.91 -13.20 6.87
N SER A 40 2.20 -14.18 6.01
CA SER A 40 1.78 -15.58 6.20
C SER A 40 2.36 -16.26 7.45
N CYS A 41 3.27 -15.60 8.17
CA CYS A 41 3.91 -16.08 9.37
C CYS A 41 3.27 -15.50 10.64
N GLY A 42 2.19 -14.72 10.51
CA GLY A 42 1.55 -14.04 11.64
C GLY A 42 2.40 -12.90 12.20
N ARG A 43 3.29 -12.31 11.38
CA ARG A 43 4.06 -11.13 11.77
C ARG A 43 3.36 -9.88 11.24
N PHE A 44 3.27 -8.87 12.10
CA PHE A 44 2.73 -7.56 11.78
C PHE A 44 3.86 -6.61 11.39
N TRP A 45 3.78 -6.08 10.17
CA TRP A 45 4.82 -5.26 9.56
C TRP A 45 4.29 -3.87 9.28
N PHE A 46 5.09 -2.87 9.58
CA PHE A 46 4.79 -1.49 9.23
C PHE A 46 6.05 -0.62 9.26
N ILE A 47 5.91 0.59 8.72
CA ILE A 47 6.97 1.59 8.73
C ILE A 47 6.54 2.70 9.69
N ASP A 48 7.41 2.99 10.64
CA ASP A 48 7.38 4.26 11.36
C ASP A 48 8.22 5.26 10.55
N THR A 49 7.59 6.32 10.03
CA THR A 49 8.28 7.33 9.23
C THR A 49 9.22 8.18 10.09
N GLY A 50 9.02 8.17 11.41
CA GLY A 50 9.77 9.01 12.34
C GLY A 50 9.47 10.51 12.17
N MET A 51 8.47 10.87 11.37
CA MET A 51 8.16 12.26 10.99
C MET A 51 6.77 12.70 11.48
N LEU A 52 6.70 13.93 11.99
CA LEU A 52 5.44 14.64 12.19
C LEU A 52 5.13 15.50 10.97
N GLU A 53 3.98 15.27 10.35
CA GLU A 53 3.60 15.91 9.09
C GLU A 53 2.52 16.98 9.26
N TYR A 54 2.80 17.97 10.08
CA TYR A 54 1.93 19.15 10.16
C TYR A 54 2.07 19.99 8.89
N PRO A 55 0.95 20.49 8.31
CA PRO A 55 1.01 21.40 7.16
C PRO A 55 1.95 22.57 7.44
N ASN A 56 2.92 22.80 6.54
CA ASN A 56 3.95 23.84 6.64
C ASN A 56 4.91 23.75 7.85
N ASN A 57 4.88 22.66 8.63
CA ASN A 57 5.77 22.48 9.79
C ASN A 57 6.12 20.99 9.97
N ARG A 58 6.71 20.40 8.93
CA ARG A 58 7.18 19.01 8.96
C ARG A 58 8.43 18.91 9.83
N MET A 59 8.51 17.87 10.65
CA MET A 59 9.64 17.65 11.56
C MET A 59 10.03 16.18 11.55
N GLN A 60 11.26 15.87 11.14
CA GLN A 60 11.85 14.54 11.33
C GLN A 60 12.30 14.43 12.80
N ILE A 61 11.65 13.56 13.56
CA ILE A 61 11.93 13.34 14.99
C ILE A 61 12.99 12.27 15.17
N GLN A 62 12.88 11.17 14.44
CA GLN A 62 13.83 10.06 14.46
C GLN A 62 13.96 9.45 13.07
N LYS A 63 14.99 8.65 12.80
CA LYS A 63 15.12 7.97 11.50
C LYS A 63 13.92 7.04 11.24
N PRO A 64 13.50 6.89 9.98
CA PRO A 64 12.46 5.94 9.64
C PRO A 64 12.90 4.51 9.96
N SER A 65 11.95 3.66 10.34
CA SER A 65 12.25 2.28 10.72
C SER A 65 11.16 1.30 10.33
N ILE A 66 11.56 0.10 9.94
CA ILE A 66 10.66 -1.03 9.72
C ILE A 66 10.47 -1.74 11.06
N TRP A 67 9.22 -1.90 11.47
CA TRP A 67 8.82 -2.62 12.67
C TRP A 67 8.19 -3.95 12.31
N ILE A 68 8.56 -4.98 13.06
CA ILE A 68 8.08 -6.35 12.89
C ILE A 68 7.67 -6.84 14.27
N MET A 69 6.38 -7.16 14.44
CA MET A 69 5.82 -7.65 15.70
C MET A 69 5.20 -9.03 15.51
N ASP A 70 5.25 -9.85 16.54
CA ASP A 70 4.57 -11.15 16.58
C ASP A 70 3.12 -10.95 17.06
N LEU A 71 2.14 -11.24 16.20
CA LEU A 71 0.71 -11.10 16.56
C LEU A 71 0.24 -12.12 17.60
N LYS A 72 1.02 -13.19 17.85
CA LYS A 72 0.68 -14.17 18.89
C LYS A 72 1.08 -13.70 20.27
N THR A 73 2.18 -12.95 20.37
CA THR A 73 2.76 -12.52 21.64
C THR A 73 2.64 -11.01 21.88
N ASP A 74 2.16 -10.26 20.89
CA ASP A 74 2.07 -8.80 20.87
C ASP A 74 3.42 -8.12 21.17
N ARG A 75 4.52 -8.73 20.70
CA ARG A 75 5.89 -8.27 20.99
C ARG A 75 6.64 -7.90 19.73
N VAL A 76 7.50 -6.89 19.85
CA VAL A 76 8.47 -6.52 18.82
C VAL A 76 9.45 -7.66 18.63
N ILE A 77 9.46 -8.24 17.42
CA ILE A 77 10.46 -9.21 16.97
C ILE A 77 11.72 -8.45 16.54
N ARG A 78 11.53 -7.38 15.78
CA ARG A 78 12.63 -6.61 15.20
C ARG A 78 12.20 -5.18 14.90
N ARG A 79 13.14 -4.27 15.10
CA ARG A 79 13.11 -2.92 14.57
C ARG A 79 14.37 -2.71 13.73
N PHE A 80 14.19 -2.43 12.45
CA PHE A 80 15.28 -2.10 11.53
C PHE A 80 15.26 -0.59 11.29
N GLU A 81 16.22 0.12 11.86
CA GLU A 81 16.44 1.55 11.56
C GLU A 81 17.01 1.67 10.15
N ILE A 82 16.30 2.39 9.27
CA ILE A 82 16.72 2.55 7.89
C ILE A 82 17.95 3.47 7.85
N PRO A 83 19.07 3.06 7.24
CA PRO A 83 20.26 3.90 7.15
C PRO A 83 19.99 5.18 6.37
N GLU A 84 20.54 6.31 6.84
CA GLU A 84 20.43 7.62 6.19
C GLU A 84 21.00 7.63 4.77
N SER A 85 21.97 6.74 4.49
CA SER A 85 22.51 6.53 3.15
C SER A 85 21.51 5.92 2.15
N ILE A 86 20.40 5.35 2.62
CA ILE A 86 19.32 4.80 1.79
C ILE A 86 18.14 5.77 1.76
N VAL A 87 17.72 6.26 2.94
CA VAL A 87 16.60 7.19 3.10
C VAL A 87 16.99 8.30 4.06
N THR A 88 17.04 9.55 3.56
CA THR A 88 17.34 10.72 4.40
C THR A 88 16.21 11.04 5.38
N GLU A 89 14.96 11.00 4.91
CA GLU A 89 13.76 11.32 5.69
C GLU A 89 12.66 10.30 5.39
N GLY A 90 11.82 9.97 6.37
CA GLY A 90 10.73 9.00 6.18
C GLY A 90 9.57 9.47 5.31
N ARG A 91 9.68 10.68 4.77
CA ARG A 91 8.66 11.31 3.93
C ARG A 91 8.47 10.48 2.65
N GLY A 92 7.27 9.93 2.47
CA GLY A 92 6.89 9.17 1.28
C GLY A 92 6.91 7.65 1.44
N LEU A 93 7.41 7.13 2.56
CA LEU A 93 7.37 5.70 2.90
C LEU A 93 5.95 5.27 3.35
N ALA A 94 5.03 5.19 2.40
CA ALA A 94 3.60 5.12 2.70
C ALA A 94 3.01 3.70 2.79
N SER A 95 3.73 2.68 2.30
CA SER A 95 3.26 1.29 2.31
C SER A 95 4.43 0.30 2.38
N ILE A 96 4.11 -0.96 2.67
CA ILE A 96 5.06 -2.07 2.72
C ILE A 96 4.34 -3.34 2.26
N THR A 97 4.96 -4.07 1.33
CA THR A 97 4.47 -5.36 0.83
C THR A 97 5.48 -6.44 1.17
N VAL A 98 5.03 -7.54 1.79
CA VAL A 98 5.93 -8.56 2.36
C VAL A 98 5.86 -9.85 1.53
N ASP A 99 6.99 -10.24 0.93
CA ASP A 99 7.16 -11.51 0.21
C ASP A 99 7.77 -12.57 1.13
N THR A 100 6.93 -13.50 1.57
CA THR A 100 7.30 -14.64 2.42
C THR A 100 7.60 -15.91 1.63
N ASP A 101 7.81 -15.83 0.31
CA ASP A 101 7.82 -17.04 -0.52
C ASP A 101 8.83 -18.11 -0.13
N LYS A 102 10.00 -17.61 0.27
CA LYS A 102 11.17 -18.43 0.58
C LYS A 102 11.16 -18.86 2.06
N GLY A 103 10.03 -18.65 2.76
CA GLY A 103 9.83 -18.89 4.17
C GLY A 103 10.00 -17.62 5.02
N CYS A 104 9.58 -17.73 6.29
CA CYS A 104 9.57 -16.62 7.25
C CYS A 104 10.98 -16.04 7.49
N ASP A 105 12.02 -16.87 7.47
CA ASP A 105 13.40 -16.40 7.69
C ASP A 105 14.04 -15.80 6.44
N LYS A 106 13.49 -16.08 5.25
CA LYS A 106 13.97 -15.57 3.95
C LYS A 106 12.98 -14.61 3.33
N THR A 107 12.35 -13.81 4.18
CA THR A 107 11.36 -12.83 3.80
C THR A 107 12.01 -11.58 3.22
N PHE A 108 11.38 -11.02 2.20
CA PHE A 108 11.72 -9.70 1.66
C PHE A 108 10.55 -8.76 1.85
N ALA A 109 10.83 -7.47 2.05
CA ALA A 109 9.82 -6.43 2.06
C ALA A 109 10.11 -5.38 0.99
N TYR A 110 9.07 -4.96 0.28
CA TYR A 110 9.10 -3.95 -0.76
C TYR A 110 8.46 -2.68 -0.23
N VAL A 111 9.19 -1.58 -0.26
CA VAL A 111 8.78 -0.29 0.32
C VAL A 111 8.85 0.76 -0.78
N PRO A 112 7.71 1.14 -1.39
CA PRO A 112 7.68 2.25 -2.33
C PRO A 112 7.84 3.59 -1.60
N ASP A 113 8.56 4.51 -2.25
CA ASP A 113 8.69 5.90 -1.84
C ASP A 113 8.07 6.80 -2.90
N LEU A 114 6.87 7.28 -2.59
CA LEU A 114 6.08 8.10 -3.51
C LEU A 114 6.68 9.49 -3.72
N VAL A 115 7.48 10.01 -2.78
CA VAL A 115 8.05 11.36 -2.87
C VAL A 115 9.35 11.35 -3.67
N ASN A 116 10.20 10.36 -3.43
CA ASN A 116 11.48 10.25 -4.11
C ASN A 116 11.42 9.38 -5.37
N SER A 117 10.26 8.78 -5.68
CA SER A 117 10.08 7.86 -6.81
C SER A 117 11.10 6.72 -6.81
N GLN A 118 11.26 6.08 -5.65
CA GLN A 118 12.18 4.95 -5.44
C GLN A 118 11.44 3.72 -4.94
N LEU A 119 12.01 2.55 -5.20
CA LEU A 119 11.59 1.31 -4.57
C LEU A 119 12.71 0.79 -3.70
N TYR A 120 12.44 0.57 -2.42
CA TYR A 120 13.39 -0.05 -1.52
C TYR A 120 13.05 -1.51 -1.27
N VAL A 121 14.08 -2.33 -1.07
CA VAL A 121 13.94 -3.74 -0.75
C VAL A 121 14.71 -4.03 0.52
N TYR A 122 14.02 -4.58 1.51
CA TYR A 122 14.59 -5.04 2.76
C TYR A 122 14.65 -6.57 2.77
N SER A 123 15.80 -7.14 3.15
CA SER A 123 15.99 -8.57 3.36
C SER A 123 15.97 -8.88 4.85
N TYR A 124 15.00 -9.68 5.30
CA TYR A 124 14.93 -10.12 6.69
C TYR A 124 16.10 -11.04 7.07
N GLU A 125 16.51 -11.93 6.17
CA GLU A 125 17.63 -12.87 6.40
C GLU A 125 18.95 -12.12 6.64
N LYS A 126 19.26 -11.16 5.76
CA LYS A 126 20.50 -10.39 5.81
C LYS A 126 20.44 -9.20 6.76
N ASN A 127 19.24 -8.76 7.10
CA ASN A 127 18.99 -7.51 7.81
C ASN A 127 19.62 -6.29 7.11
N GLU A 128 19.44 -6.24 5.79
CA GLU A 128 20.01 -5.22 4.90
C GLU A 128 18.91 -4.65 4.01
N MET A 129 19.11 -3.41 3.54
CA MET A 129 18.19 -2.71 2.65
C MET A 129 18.96 -2.05 1.52
N TRP A 130 18.40 -2.08 0.31
CA TRP A 130 18.92 -1.40 -0.87
C TRP A 130 17.81 -0.71 -1.64
N SER A 131 18.18 0.20 -2.53
CA SER A 131 17.27 1.00 -3.36
C SER A 131 17.34 0.60 -4.83
N PHE A 132 16.25 0.90 -5.53
CA PHE A 132 16.14 0.88 -6.98
C PHE A 132 15.63 2.23 -7.46
N GLN A 133 16.16 2.67 -8.59
CA GLN A 133 15.67 3.85 -9.30
C GLN A 133 15.26 3.45 -10.71
N HIS A 134 14.05 3.84 -11.11
CA HIS A 134 13.57 3.55 -12.45
C HIS A 134 12.55 4.60 -12.89
N ASN A 135 12.53 4.92 -14.18
CA ASN A 135 11.58 5.90 -14.73
C ASN A 135 10.11 5.53 -14.46
N TYR A 136 9.80 4.23 -14.37
CA TYR A 136 8.46 3.71 -14.10
C TYR A 136 7.98 3.94 -12.66
N PHE A 137 8.85 4.42 -11.78
CA PHE A 137 8.46 4.81 -10.42
C PHE A 137 7.94 6.25 -10.33
N ASN A 138 8.09 7.06 -11.39
CA ASN A 138 7.56 8.42 -11.41
C ASN A 138 6.07 8.43 -11.70
N PHE A 139 5.39 9.49 -11.27
CA PHE A 139 4.03 9.77 -11.67
C PHE A 139 3.91 10.08 -13.17
N ASP A 140 2.70 9.99 -13.69
CA ASP A 140 2.35 10.42 -15.04
C ASP A 140 1.77 11.84 -14.99
N PRO A 141 2.43 12.85 -15.58
CA PRO A 141 1.98 14.25 -15.53
C PRO A 141 0.59 14.50 -16.09
N ILE A 142 0.10 13.64 -16.99
CA ILE A 142 -1.28 13.77 -17.54
C ILE A 142 -2.34 13.09 -16.67
N ALA A 143 -1.94 12.41 -15.59
CA ALA A 143 -2.82 11.73 -14.65
C ALA A 143 -2.78 12.32 -13.22
N GLY A 144 -2.03 13.40 -13.02
CA GLY A 144 -1.86 14.06 -11.72
C GLY A 144 -3.04 14.95 -11.29
N ASP A 145 -3.89 15.37 -12.23
CA ASP A 145 -5.09 16.15 -11.92
C ASP A 145 -6.20 15.24 -11.40
N LEU A 146 -6.68 15.55 -10.19
CA LEU A 146 -7.65 14.78 -9.44
C LEU A 146 -8.90 15.60 -9.13
N ASN A 147 -10.05 14.92 -9.16
CA ASN A 147 -11.33 15.47 -8.71
C ASN A 147 -12.04 14.45 -7.83
N ILE A 148 -11.94 14.62 -6.51
CA ILE A 148 -12.34 13.63 -5.52
C ILE A 148 -13.12 14.32 -4.41
N GLY A 149 -14.33 13.84 -4.10
CA GLY A 149 -15.17 14.44 -3.06
C GLY A 149 -15.51 15.92 -3.31
N GLY A 150 -15.59 16.32 -4.59
CA GLY A 150 -15.81 17.72 -5.01
C GLY A 150 -14.60 18.64 -4.85
N GLN A 151 -13.43 18.11 -4.47
CA GLN A 151 -12.18 18.85 -4.40
C GLN A 151 -11.39 18.66 -5.69
N VAL A 152 -10.91 19.74 -6.28
CA VAL A 152 -10.04 19.72 -7.46
C VAL A 152 -8.64 20.11 -7.02
N PHE A 153 -7.67 19.22 -7.27
CA PHE A 153 -6.28 19.39 -6.87
C PHE A 153 -5.38 18.54 -7.76
N SER A 154 -4.07 18.79 -7.68
CA SER A 154 -3.08 18.00 -8.42
C SER A 154 -2.08 17.42 -7.42
N TRP A 155 -1.78 16.13 -7.58
CA TRP A 155 -0.72 15.43 -6.85
C TRP A 155 0.27 14.79 -7.82
N ASP A 156 1.52 14.73 -7.38
CA ASP A 156 2.67 14.20 -8.12
C ASP A 156 3.23 12.93 -7.48
N ASP A 157 2.43 12.25 -6.65
CA ASP A 157 2.80 11.01 -5.98
C ASP A 157 3.26 9.94 -6.98
N GLY A 158 4.54 9.56 -6.86
CA GLY A 158 5.19 8.49 -7.62
C GLY A 158 4.70 7.10 -7.20
N ILE A 159 5.58 6.09 -7.30
CA ILE A 159 5.29 4.70 -6.95
C ILE A 159 4.60 4.64 -5.58
N PHE A 160 3.43 4.00 -5.54
CA PHE A 160 2.55 4.07 -4.39
C PHE A 160 2.22 2.69 -3.81
N SER A 161 1.97 1.72 -4.69
CA SER A 161 1.58 0.38 -4.30
C SER A 161 2.38 -0.66 -5.06
N VAL A 162 2.65 -1.75 -4.36
CA VAL A 162 3.33 -2.95 -4.86
C VAL A 162 2.46 -4.16 -4.50
N ALA A 163 2.20 -5.05 -5.45
CA ALA A 163 1.51 -6.30 -5.20
C ALA A 163 2.27 -7.50 -5.76
N LEU A 164 2.12 -8.64 -5.09
CA LEU A 164 2.73 -9.89 -5.53
C LEU A 164 1.72 -10.66 -6.39
N ALA A 165 2.06 -10.85 -7.65
CA ALA A 165 1.26 -11.69 -8.55
C ALA A 165 1.48 -13.19 -8.23
N PRO A 166 0.70 -14.10 -8.84
CA PRO A 166 0.89 -15.53 -8.63
C PRO A 166 2.29 -15.99 -9.03
N LYS A 167 2.71 -17.14 -8.48
CA LYS A 167 3.98 -17.78 -8.85
C LYS A 167 3.99 -18.18 -10.32
N ASN A 168 5.12 -17.93 -10.95
CA ASN A 168 5.46 -18.52 -12.24
C ASN A 168 5.97 -19.95 -12.03
N ASP A 169 6.00 -20.73 -13.11
CA ASP A 169 6.43 -22.14 -13.09
C ASP A 169 7.91 -22.31 -12.67
N ASP A 170 8.74 -21.29 -12.89
CA ASP A 170 10.15 -21.26 -12.49
C ASP A 170 10.37 -20.93 -11.00
N GLY A 171 9.29 -20.68 -10.25
CA GLY A 171 9.34 -20.30 -8.84
C GLY A 171 9.55 -18.80 -8.60
N SER A 172 9.77 -18.00 -9.64
CA SER A 172 9.75 -16.55 -9.54
C SER A 172 8.33 -16.01 -9.39
N ARG A 173 8.21 -14.74 -9.02
CA ARG A 173 6.95 -14.00 -9.01
C ARG A 173 7.09 -12.69 -9.74
N ASN A 174 6.03 -12.33 -10.45
CA ASN A 174 5.87 -10.97 -10.93
C ASN A 174 5.50 -10.06 -9.75
N VAL A 175 6.21 -8.96 -9.62
CA VAL A 175 5.92 -7.86 -8.70
C VAL A 175 5.29 -6.76 -9.52
N LEU A 176 4.00 -6.53 -9.28
CA LEU A 176 3.22 -5.47 -9.90
C LEU A 176 3.40 -4.19 -9.11
N PHE A 177 3.50 -3.06 -9.80
CA PHE A 177 3.58 -1.77 -9.16
C PHE A 177 3.07 -0.65 -10.06
N HIS A 178 2.66 0.44 -9.41
CA HIS A 178 2.21 1.64 -10.08
C HIS A 178 2.39 2.88 -9.21
N ALA A 179 2.48 4.04 -9.86
CA ALA A 179 2.33 5.32 -9.20
C ALA A 179 0.85 5.63 -8.93
N MET A 180 0.56 6.44 -7.90
CA MET A 180 -0.82 6.84 -7.61
C MET A 180 -1.37 7.67 -8.79
N ALA A 181 -0.65 8.71 -9.18
CA ALA A 181 -0.97 9.56 -10.31
C ALA A 181 -0.58 8.88 -11.63
N SER A 182 -1.20 7.74 -11.93
CA SER A 182 -1.00 6.99 -13.18
C SER A 182 -2.18 6.07 -13.51
N TYR A 183 -2.35 5.76 -14.80
CA TYR A 183 -3.24 4.70 -15.28
C TYR A 183 -2.52 3.40 -15.55
N ASN A 184 -1.19 3.41 -15.52
CA ASN A 184 -0.36 2.30 -15.96
C ASN A 184 -0.05 1.35 -14.81
N GLU A 185 0.20 0.11 -15.18
CA GLU A 185 0.74 -0.94 -14.31
C GLU A 185 2.06 -1.40 -14.89
N PHE A 186 3.03 -1.58 -14.03
CA PHE A 186 4.35 -2.04 -14.39
C PHE A 186 4.66 -3.35 -13.67
N VAL A 187 5.64 -4.07 -14.19
CA VAL A 187 6.01 -5.38 -13.68
C VAL A 187 7.51 -5.59 -13.70
N VAL A 188 8.02 -6.25 -12.66
CA VAL A 188 9.40 -6.73 -12.57
C VAL A 188 9.40 -8.09 -11.86
N SER A 189 10.39 -8.95 -12.12
CA SER A 189 10.53 -10.20 -11.38
C SER A 189 11.03 -9.93 -9.95
N ASN A 190 10.50 -10.65 -8.96
CA ASN A 190 11.01 -10.60 -7.60
C ASN A 190 12.49 -11.02 -7.52
N GLU A 191 12.97 -11.89 -8.40
CA GLU A 191 14.38 -12.29 -8.44
C GLU A 191 15.33 -11.14 -8.75
N VAL A 192 14.89 -10.19 -9.58
CA VAL A 192 15.63 -8.97 -9.88
C VAL A 192 15.75 -8.11 -8.63
N LEU A 193 14.63 -7.90 -7.95
CA LEU A 193 14.55 -7.10 -6.75
C LEU A 193 15.35 -7.71 -5.58
N GLN A 194 15.28 -9.03 -5.40
CA GLN A 194 15.83 -9.75 -4.24
C GLN A 194 17.33 -10.07 -4.35
N ASN A 195 17.91 -10.08 -5.56
CA ASN A 195 19.31 -10.46 -5.77
C ASN A 195 20.29 -9.27 -5.89
N SER A 196 19.82 -8.05 -5.62
CA SER A 196 20.61 -6.80 -5.65
C SER A 196 21.37 -6.58 -4.32
N PRO A 197 22.43 -5.75 -4.26
CA PRO A 197 22.90 -4.79 -5.28
C PRO A 197 23.54 -5.48 -6.50
N ARG A 198 22.98 -5.28 -7.68
CA ARG A 198 23.53 -5.65 -9.00
C ARG A 198 23.54 -4.42 -9.90
N PRO A 199 24.40 -4.35 -10.94
CA PRO A 199 24.33 -3.26 -11.92
C PRO A 199 22.93 -3.22 -12.53
N GLU A 200 22.23 -2.10 -12.37
CA GLU A 200 20.85 -1.96 -12.84
C GLU A 200 20.76 -2.25 -14.34
N SER A 201 19.93 -3.22 -14.71
CA SER A 201 19.48 -3.40 -16.09
C SER A 201 18.05 -2.90 -16.19
N ASN A 202 17.87 -1.70 -16.73
CA ASN A 202 16.54 -1.10 -16.99
C ASN A 202 15.62 -1.97 -17.88
N ARG A 203 16.13 -3.06 -18.47
CA ARG A 203 15.37 -3.92 -19.39
C ARG A 203 14.44 -4.91 -18.69
N GLU A 204 14.62 -5.12 -17.38
CA GLU A 204 13.85 -6.12 -16.64
C GLU A 204 12.51 -5.58 -16.15
N PHE A 205 12.43 -4.26 -15.91
CA PHE A 205 11.20 -3.53 -15.66
C PHE A 205 10.42 -3.34 -16.96
N ARG A 206 9.14 -3.67 -16.94
CA ARG A 206 8.27 -3.63 -18.13
C ARG A 206 6.95 -2.94 -17.84
N LEU A 207 6.44 -2.20 -18.81
CA LEU A 207 5.04 -1.78 -18.84
C LEU A 207 4.16 -3.02 -19.06
N LEU A 208 3.26 -3.31 -18.12
CA LEU A 208 2.27 -4.37 -18.26
C LEU A 208 1.10 -3.89 -19.13
N GLY A 209 0.66 -2.65 -18.93
CA GLY A 209 -0.35 -1.98 -19.73
C GLY A 209 -1.03 -0.85 -18.97
N SER A 210 -2.22 -0.44 -19.43
CA SER A 210 -3.02 0.62 -18.81
C SER A 210 -4.39 0.13 -18.36
N ARG A 211 -4.80 0.54 -17.17
CA ARG A 211 -6.15 0.35 -16.61
C ARG A 211 -7.19 1.18 -17.38
N GLY A 212 -6.77 2.30 -17.97
CA GLY A 212 -7.62 3.27 -18.66
C GLY A 212 -7.84 4.56 -17.85
N ALA A 213 -8.33 5.60 -18.54
CA ALA A 213 -8.49 6.94 -17.97
C ALA A 213 -9.40 6.95 -16.72
N GLY A 214 -9.03 7.77 -15.74
CA GLY A 214 -9.75 7.91 -14.47
C GLY A 214 -9.64 6.70 -13.54
N ARG A 215 -8.62 5.85 -13.71
CA ARG A 215 -8.33 4.69 -12.82
C ARG A 215 -7.01 4.84 -12.06
N GLN A 216 -6.71 6.06 -11.61
CA GLN A 216 -5.73 6.28 -10.54
C GLN A 216 -6.14 5.48 -9.31
N SER A 217 -5.19 4.87 -8.63
CA SER A 217 -5.45 3.97 -7.51
C SER A 217 -4.42 4.18 -6.42
N THR A 218 -4.84 3.99 -5.16
CA THR A 218 -3.94 3.90 -4.01
C THR A 218 -3.40 2.47 -3.93
N MET A 219 -3.84 1.66 -2.97
CA MET A 219 -3.41 0.29 -2.80
C MET A 219 -4.10 -0.66 -3.78
N HIS A 220 -3.38 -1.70 -4.17
CA HIS A 220 -3.92 -2.82 -4.92
C HIS A 220 -3.37 -4.13 -4.37
N GLU A 221 -4.18 -5.19 -4.41
CA GLU A 221 -3.80 -6.50 -3.91
C GLU A 221 -4.35 -7.62 -4.79
N TYR A 222 -3.57 -8.69 -4.92
CA TYR A 222 -3.91 -9.89 -5.66
C TYR A 222 -4.57 -10.91 -4.74
N ASP A 223 -5.73 -11.43 -5.14
CA ASP A 223 -6.38 -12.55 -4.48
C ASP A 223 -5.97 -13.88 -5.14
N PRO A 224 -5.22 -14.76 -4.44
CA PRO A 224 -4.86 -16.07 -4.96
C PRO A 224 -6.06 -17.01 -5.14
N ARG A 225 -7.19 -16.78 -4.47
CA ARG A 225 -8.37 -17.64 -4.59
C ARG A 225 -9.12 -17.43 -5.91
N THR A 226 -9.26 -16.17 -6.32
CA THR A 226 -9.97 -15.80 -7.56
C THR A 226 -9.04 -15.55 -8.74
N GLY A 227 -7.75 -15.31 -8.51
CA GLY A 227 -6.81 -14.92 -9.57
C GLY A 227 -7.01 -13.47 -10.04
N VAL A 228 -7.64 -12.63 -9.21
CA VAL A 228 -8.00 -11.25 -9.54
C VAL A 228 -7.16 -10.27 -8.71
N VAL A 229 -6.70 -9.20 -9.35
CA VAL A 229 -6.14 -8.02 -8.68
C VAL A 229 -7.27 -7.01 -8.45
N PHE A 230 -7.37 -6.48 -7.24
CA PHE A 230 -8.32 -5.43 -6.88
C PHE A 230 -7.60 -4.11 -6.64
N TYR A 231 -8.23 -3.00 -7.01
CA TYR A 231 -7.64 -1.66 -7.00
C TYR A 231 -8.52 -0.68 -6.21
N ALA A 232 -7.93 0.07 -5.28
CA ALA A 232 -8.60 1.17 -4.58
C ALA A 232 -8.62 2.43 -5.46
N GLU A 233 -9.64 2.58 -6.32
CA GLU A 233 -9.69 3.62 -7.36
C GLU A 233 -10.21 4.96 -6.81
N ILE A 234 -9.29 5.90 -6.62
CA ILE A 234 -9.57 7.19 -5.97
C ILE A 234 -10.42 8.13 -6.82
N GLN A 235 -10.16 8.19 -8.12
CA GLN A 235 -10.88 9.09 -9.04
C GLN A 235 -12.32 8.61 -9.29
N ARG A 236 -12.60 7.33 -9.02
CA ARG A 236 -13.91 6.69 -9.20
C ARG A 236 -14.70 6.57 -7.90
N ASN A 237 -14.10 6.82 -6.74
CA ASN A 237 -14.72 6.55 -5.45
C ASN A 237 -15.21 5.09 -5.35
N GLY A 238 -14.32 4.14 -5.66
CA GLY A 238 -14.71 2.74 -5.78
C GLY A 238 -13.56 1.76 -5.81
N VAL A 239 -13.89 0.51 -6.12
CA VAL A 239 -12.94 -0.60 -6.22
C VAL A 239 -12.99 -1.18 -7.63
N GLY A 240 -11.85 -1.14 -8.30
CA GLY A 240 -11.62 -1.78 -9.60
C GLY A 240 -11.18 -3.23 -9.45
N CYS A 241 -11.23 -3.98 -10.55
CA CYS A 241 -10.72 -5.35 -10.59
C CYS A 241 -10.11 -5.68 -11.96
N TRP A 242 -9.20 -6.65 -11.99
CA TRP A 242 -8.64 -7.25 -13.20
C TRP A 242 -8.31 -8.72 -12.98
N ASN A 243 -8.79 -9.59 -13.86
CA ASN A 243 -8.43 -11.01 -13.84
C ASN A 243 -7.06 -11.21 -14.51
N THR A 244 -6.09 -11.73 -13.77
CA THR A 244 -4.69 -11.89 -14.21
C THR A 244 -4.52 -12.81 -15.43
N GLN A 245 -5.52 -13.63 -15.75
CA GLN A 245 -5.52 -14.48 -16.94
C GLN A 245 -5.95 -13.73 -18.22
N LYS A 246 -6.45 -12.50 -18.09
CA LYS A 246 -6.89 -11.66 -19.22
C LYS A 246 -5.82 -10.62 -19.55
N PRO A 247 -5.61 -10.27 -20.84
CA PRO A 247 -4.63 -9.24 -21.21
C PRO A 247 -4.85 -7.92 -20.45
N PHE A 248 -3.76 -7.26 -20.05
CA PHE A 248 -3.83 -6.01 -19.28
C PHE A 248 -4.19 -4.82 -20.19
N ASN A 249 -5.49 -4.56 -20.36
CA ASN A 249 -6.00 -3.44 -21.14
C ASN A 249 -7.30 -2.91 -20.53
N PRO A 250 -7.75 -1.70 -20.95
CA PRO A 250 -8.92 -1.07 -20.33
C PRO A 250 -10.22 -1.89 -20.43
N SER A 251 -10.41 -2.70 -21.47
CA SER A 251 -11.61 -3.53 -21.64
C SER A 251 -11.71 -4.69 -20.67
N ASN A 252 -10.59 -5.11 -20.07
CA ASN A 252 -10.55 -6.20 -19.09
C ASN A 252 -10.55 -5.72 -17.63
N HIS A 253 -10.73 -4.41 -17.41
CA HIS A 253 -10.85 -3.84 -16.07
C HIS A 253 -12.32 -3.60 -15.70
N GLY A 254 -12.76 -4.19 -14.59
CA GLY A 254 -14.10 -4.05 -14.05
C GLY A 254 -14.17 -3.05 -12.88
N THR A 255 -15.37 -2.85 -12.36
CA THR A 255 -15.64 -2.14 -11.10
C THR A 255 -16.56 -3.03 -10.28
N VAL A 256 -16.17 -3.34 -9.04
CA VAL A 256 -16.91 -4.26 -8.15
C VAL A 256 -17.72 -3.53 -7.08
N ALA A 257 -17.32 -2.30 -6.76
CA ALA A 257 -18.05 -1.41 -5.85
C ALA A 257 -17.76 0.04 -6.23
N GLN A 258 -18.75 0.91 -6.12
CA GLN A 258 -18.59 2.34 -6.35
C GLN A 258 -19.69 3.10 -5.62
N ASP A 259 -19.32 4.18 -4.93
CA ASP A 259 -20.29 5.11 -4.34
C ASP A 259 -19.66 6.49 -4.21
N GLU A 260 -20.16 7.45 -4.98
CA GLU A 260 -19.61 8.81 -5.06
C GLU A 260 -19.64 9.58 -3.74
N GLN A 261 -20.54 9.23 -2.81
CA GLN A 261 -20.72 9.93 -1.54
C GLN A 261 -20.06 9.20 -0.37
N ARG A 262 -20.14 7.87 -0.36
CA ARG A 262 -19.73 7.05 0.78
C ARG A 262 -18.33 6.47 0.62
N MET A 263 -17.88 6.24 -0.62
CA MET A 263 -16.57 5.66 -0.93
C MET A 263 -15.58 6.72 -1.45
N ILE A 264 -15.74 7.97 -1.02
CA ILE A 264 -14.77 9.03 -1.27
C ILE A 264 -13.40 8.55 -0.79
N TYR A 265 -12.40 8.72 -1.66
CA TYR A 265 -10.99 8.40 -1.41
C TYR A 265 -10.78 7.03 -0.72
N PRO A 266 -10.91 5.92 -1.47
CA PRO A 266 -10.43 4.60 -1.05
C PRO A 266 -8.92 4.69 -0.78
N SER A 267 -8.55 4.77 0.49
CA SER A 267 -7.17 5.06 0.93
C SER A 267 -6.34 3.81 1.09
N ASP A 268 -6.99 2.67 1.35
CA ASP A 268 -6.34 1.40 1.58
C ASP A 268 -7.23 0.22 1.17
N LEU A 269 -6.59 -0.87 0.78
CA LEU A 269 -7.23 -2.11 0.37
C LEU A 269 -6.33 -3.27 0.77
N THR A 270 -6.90 -4.26 1.46
CA THR A 270 -6.22 -5.52 1.71
C THR A 270 -7.15 -6.73 1.60
N ILE A 271 -6.63 -7.93 1.37
CA ILE A 271 -7.38 -9.18 1.27
C ILE A 271 -6.81 -10.17 2.30
N ASP A 272 -7.68 -10.69 3.17
CA ASP A 272 -7.27 -11.67 4.16
C ASP A 272 -7.19 -13.09 3.60
N GLU A 273 -6.64 -14.02 4.38
CA GLU A 273 -6.48 -15.43 4.02
C GLU A 273 -7.80 -16.12 3.69
N ASP A 274 -8.93 -15.59 4.20
CA ASP A 274 -10.30 -16.05 3.95
C ASP A 274 -10.88 -15.53 2.62
N GLY A 275 -10.12 -14.76 1.85
CA GLY A 275 -10.59 -14.13 0.62
C GLY A 275 -11.64 -13.05 0.88
N THR A 276 -11.60 -12.42 2.06
CA THR A 276 -12.38 -11.23 2.34
C THR A 276 -11.53 -10.01 2.01
N MET A 277 -12.01 -9.22 1.05
CA MET A 277 -11.45 -7.91 0.75
C MET A 277 -11.94 -6.89 1.78
N TRP A 278 -11.02 -6.14 2.34
CA TRP A 278 -11.22 -5.03 3.26
C TRP A 278 -10.78 -3.74 2.59
N VAL A 279 -11.63 -2.71 2.61
CA VAL A 279 -11.32 -1.41 2.00
C VAL A 279 -11.56 -0.32 3.04
N MET A 280 -10.60 0.60 3.18
CA MET A 280 -10.78 1.81 3.97
C MET A 280 -11.02 3.00 3.04
N THR A 281 -12.07 3.76 3.31
CA THR A 281 -12.37 5.02 2.59
C THR A 281 -12.45 6.15 3.59
N ASN A 282 -11.97 7.33 3.22
CA ASN A 282 -12.03 8.49 4.11
C ASN A 282 -12.24 9.82 3.37
N SER A 283 -12.47 10.90 4.11
CA SER A 283 -12.67 12.24 3.55
C SER A 283 -11.36 13.06 3.43
N MET A 284 -10.20 12.42 3.27
CA MET A 284 -8.88 13.11 3.31
C MET A 284 -8.78 14.29 2.34
N PRO A 285 -9.18 14.20 1.05
CA PRO A 285 -9.15 15.36 0.17
C PRO A 285 -9.98 16.54 0.69
N ILE A 286 -11.16 16.28 1.27
CA ILE A 286 -12.03 17.31 1.85
C ILE A 286 -11.38 17.92 3.09
N PHE A 287 -10.73 17.11 3.94
CA PHE A 287 -9.99 17.61 5.10
C PHE A 287 -8.82 18.53 4.71
N ILE A 288 -8.10 18.20 3.63
CA ILE A 288 -6.92 18.96 3.19
C ILE A 288 -7.33 20.28 2.51
N TYR A 289 -8.35 20.25 1.64
CA TYR A 289 -8.70 21.37 0.76
C TYR A 289 -9.96 22.13 1.19
N SER A 290 -10.64 21.67 2.24
CA SER A 290 -11.86 22.28 2.77
C SER A 290 -11.95 22.06 4.30
N THR A 291 -13.17 22.08 4.84
CA THR A 291 -13.45 21.80 6.25
C THR A 291 -14.12 20.45 6.40
N LEU A 292 -13.54 19.58 7.21
CA LEU A 292 -14.15 18.30 7.57
C LEU A 292 -15.41 18.53 8.43
N ASP A 293 -16.55 17.96 8.04
CA ASP A 293 -17.77 18.00 8.85
C ASP A 293 -17.75 16.85 9.88
N PRO A 294 -17.63 17.13 11.20
CA PRO A 294 -17.59 16.08 12.21
C PRO A 294 -18.95 15.38 12.43
N ASN A 295 -20.05 15.89 11.86
CA ASN A 295 -21.39 15.33 12.04
C ASN A 295 -21.74 14.22 11.04
N VAL A 296 -20.83 13.91 10.11
CA VAL A 296 -20.98 12.81 9.13
C VAL A 296 -19.93 11.73 9.34
N TYR A 297 -20.19 10.55 8.76
CA TYR A 297 -19.20 9.48 8.74
C TYR A 297 -18.08 9.81 7.75
N ASN A 298 -16.92 10.24 8.27
CA ASN A 298 -15.73 10.58 7.47
C ASN A 298 -14.79 9.41 7.21
N PHE A 299 -14.94 8.31 7.95
CA PHE A 299 -14.09 7.12 7.85
C PHE A 299 -14.99 5.91 7.79
N ARG A 300 -14.73 4.99 6.86
CA ARG A 300 -15.49 3.75 6.71
C ARG A 300 -14.54 2.60 6.41
N VAL A 301 -14.86 1.44 7.00
CA VAL A 301 -14.24 0.15 6.68
C VAL A 301 -15.31 -0.71 6.03
N TRP A 302 -15.02 -1.15 4.81
CA TRP A 302 -15.88 -2.01 4.01
C TRP A 302 -15.29 -3.41 3.98
N LYS A 303 -16.15 -4.42 3.85
CA LYS A 303 -15.70 -5.79 3.62
C LYS A 303 -16.63 -6.54 2.67
N GLN A 304 -16.07 -7.39 1.84
CA GLN A 304 -16.81 -8.28 0.94
C GLN A 304 -15.95 -9.49 0.57
N SER A 305 -16.57 -10.64 0.36
CA SER A 305 -15.88 -11.80 -0.24
C SER A 305 -15.47 -11.46 -1.68
N THR A 306 -14.20 -11.72 -2.04
CA THR A 306 -13.67 -11.47 -3.39
C THR A 306 -14.46 -12.23 -4.46
N GLU A 307 -14.79 -13.50 -4.19
CA GLU A 307 -15.63 -14.33 -5.06
C GLU A 307 -17.01 -13.73 -5.29
N VAL A 308 -17.62 -13.13 -4.26
CA VAL A 308 -18.92 -12.46 -4.39
C VAL A 308 -18.77 -11.15 -5.17
N ALA A 309 -17.72 -10.37 -4.88
CA ALA A 309 -17.47 -9.07 -5.48
C ALA A 309 -17.34 -9.13 -7.02
N ILE A 310 -16.72 -10.19 -7.55
CA ILE A 310 -16.47 -10.32 -8.99
C ILE A 310 -17.65 -10.93 -9.77
N ARG A 311 -18.69 -11.45 -9.12
CA ARG A 311 -19.83 -12.10 -9.81
C ARG A 311 -20.48 -11.15 -10.81
N ASN A 312 -20.73 -11.66 -12.01
CA ASN A 312 -21.34 -10.91 -13.12
C ASN A 312 -20.52 -9.68 -13.55
N THR A 313 -19.22 -9.66 -13.28
CA THR A 313 -18.28 -8.65 -13.78
C THR A 313 -17.36 -9.25 -14.84
N VAL A 314 -16.62 -8.39 -15.55
CA VAL A 314 -15.56 -8.82 -16.47
C VAL A 314 -14.37 -9.48 -15.77
N CYS A 315 -14.31 -9.47 -14.43
CA CYS A 315 -13.22 -10.04 -13.65
C CYS A 315 -13.49 -11.47 -13.18
N ALA A 316 -14.73 -11.96 -13.29
CA ALA A 316 -15.05 -13.36 -13.10
C ALA A 316 -14.39 -14.26 -14.16
#